data_AF-A0A087UUG4-F1
#
_entry.id   AF-A0A087UUG4-F1
#
_cell.length_a   1.000
_cell.length_b   1.000
_cell.length_c   1.000
_cell.angle_alpha   90.00
_cell.angle_beta   90.00
_cell.angle_gamma   90.00
#
_symmetry.space_group_name_H-M   'P 1'
#
loop_
_entity.id
_entity.type
_entity.pdbx_description
1 polymer ?
#
loop_
_entity_poly.entity_id
_entity_poly.type
_entity_poly.pdbx_seq_one_letter_code
_entity_poly.pdbx_strand_id
1 'polypeptide(L)' 'MNSPSGNSQPDPDSIKMFVGQIPRHWTESDLTKLFEEYGPVYQITVLRDKI' A
#
# COMPACT_ATOMS: atom_id res chain seq x y z
N MET A 1 26.78 8.86 -15.84
CA MET A 1 26.36 9.05 -14.44
C MET A 1 25.01 8.38 -14.25
N ASN A 2 24.96 7.19 -13.64
CA ASN A 2 23.69 6.60 -13.23
C ASN A 2 23.32 7.21 -11.88
N SER A 3 22.28 8.03 -11.87
CA SER A 3 21.69 8.60 -10.67
C SER A 3 21.12 7.48 -9.79
N PRO A 4 21.38 7.46 -8.48
CA PRO A 4 20.71 6.54 -7.57
C PRO A 4 19.32 7.13 -7.29
N SER A 5 18.35 6.84 -8.14
CA SER A 5 16.95 7.24 -7.94
C SER A 5 16.31 6.34 -6.89
N GLY A 6 16.76 6.44 -5.64
CA GLY A 6 16.17 5.78 -4.47
C GLY A 6 14.96 6.53 -3.92
N ASN A 7 14.11 7.10 -4.78
CA ASN A 7 12.84 7.66 -4.38
C ASN A 7 11.73 6.75 -4.90
N SER A 8 11.22 5.90 -4.02
CA SER A 8 10.02 5.07 -4.22
C SER A 8 8.77 5.95 -4.31
N GLN A 9 8.76 6.94 -5.22
CA GLN A 9 7.55 7.69 -5.52
C GLN A 9 6.69 6.87 -6.48
N PRO A 10 5.38 6.77 -6.23
CA PRO A 10 4.46 6.16 -7.17
C PRO A 10 4.53 6.90 -8.51
N ASP A 11 4.55 6.14 -9.61
CA ASP A 11 4.41 6.69 -10.96
C ASP A 11 3.09 7.49 -11.05
N PRO A 12 3.00 8.56 -11.88
CA PRO A 12 1.75 9.28 -12.12
C PRO A 12 0.54 8.38 -12.44
N ASP A 13 0.76 7.21 -13.04
CA ASP A 13 -0.27 6.23 -13.37
C ASP A 13 -0.63 5.28 -12.19
N SER A 14 -0.05 5.50 -11.01
CA SER A 14 -0.34 4.69 -9.82
C SER A 14 -1.77 4.93 -9.35
N ILE A 15 -2.52 3.83 -9.20
CA ILE A 15 -3.94 3.87 -8.85
C ILE A 15 -4.10 3.83 -7.33
N LYS A 16 -4.87 4.79 -6.79
CA LYS A 16 -5.35 4.71 -5.40
C LYS A 16 -6.55 3.78 -5.32
N MET A 17 -6.42 2.72 -4.52
CA MET A 17 -7.47 1.71 -4.33
C MET A 17 -8.14 1.85 -2.96
N PHE A 18 -9.45 1.58 -2.90
CA PHE A 18 -10.19 1.44 -1.65
C PHE A 18 -10.69 0.00 -1.54
N VAL A 19 -10.34 -0.66 -0.44
CA VAL A 19 -10.68 -2.07 -0.20
C VAL A 19 -11.52 -2.17 1.07
N GLY A 20 -12.70 -2.75 0.95
CA GLY A 20 -13.62 -3.01 2.06
C GLY A 20 -13.53 -4.44 2.57
N GLN A 21 -14.33 -4.75 3.59
CA GLN A 21 -14.43 -6.10 4.18
C GLN A 21 -13.10 -6.68 4.71
N ILE A 22 -12.17 -5.81 5.09
CA ILE A 22 -10.93 -6.25 5.73
C ILE A 22 -11.22 -6.71 7.17
N PRO A 23 -10.76 -7.90 7.59
CA PRO A 23 -10.91 -8.34 8.97
C PRO A 23 -10.30 -7.34 9.95
N ARG A 24 -10.99 -7.05 11.06
CA ARG A 24 -10.55 -6.01 12.03
C ARG A 24 -9.17 -6.26 12.66
N HIS A 25 -8.74 -7.52 12.70
CA HIS A 25 -7.45 -7.91 13.27
C HIS A 25 -6.28 -7.73 12.29
N TRP A 26 -6.55 -7.47 11.01
CA TRP A 26 -5.50 -7.29 10.01
C TRP A 26 -4.81 -5.94 10.18
N THR A 27 -3.49 -5.99 10.01
CA THR A 27 -2.61 -4.83 10.07
C THR A 27 -2.20 -4.40 8.66
N GLU A 28 -1.60 -3.21 8.58
CA GLU A 28 -0.95 -2.71 7.37
C GLU A 28 0.03 -3.73 6.80
N SER A 29 0.79 -4.44 7.66
CA SER A 29 1.77 -5.45 7.22
C SER A 29 1.10 -6.65 6.56
N ASP A 30 -0.03 -7.11 7.08
CA ASP A 30 -0.78 -8.24 6.50
C ASP A 30 -1.32 -7.87 5.12
N LEU A 31 -1.85 -6.64 5.00
CA LEU A 31 -2.33 -6.11 3.74
C LEU A 31 -1.21 -5.86 2.74
N THR A 32 -0.07 -5.32 3.17
CA THR A 32 1.10 -5.12 2.31
C THR A 32 1.55 -6.45 1.71
N LYS A 33 1.73 -7.49 2.54
CA LYS A 33 2.11 -8.82 2.06
C LYS A 33 1.13 -9.39 1.04
N LEU A 34 -0.17 -9.19 1.27
CA LEU A 34 -1.21 -9.62 0.34
C LEU A 34 -1.15 -8.86 -0.99
N PHE A 35 -0.97 -7.53 -0.95
CA PHE A 35 -0.99 -6.71 -2.16
C PHE A 35 0.33 -6.73 -2.93
N GLU A 36 1.45 -6.99 -2.26
CA GLU A 36 2.78 -7.12 -2.88
C GLU A 36 2.85 -8.24 -3.93
N GLU A 37 1.99 -9.27 -3.82
CA GLU A 37 1.88 -10.33 -4.83
C GLU A 37 1.38 -9.80 -6.18
N TYR A 38 0.59 -8.72 -6.18
CA TYR A 38 0.02 -8.12 -7.38
C TYR A 38 0.84 -6.94 -7.92
N GLY A 39 1.80 -6.41 -7.13
CA GLY A 39 2.66 -5.32 -7.54
C GLY A 39 3.21 -4.50 -6.37
N PRO A 40 4.10 -3.53 -6.65
CA PRO A 40 4.71 -2.71 -5.61
C PRO A 40 3.66 -1.88 -4.86
N VAL A 41 3.69 -1.97 -3.53
CA VAL A 41 2.82 -1.20 -2.65
C VAL A 41 3.59 0.00 -2.09
N TYR A 42 3.19 1.20 -2.49
CA TYR A 42 3.86 2.43 -2.04
C TYR A 42 3.35 2.93 -0.69
N GLN A 43 2.04 2.86 -0.45
CA GLN A 43 1.42 3.35 0.78
C GLN A 43 0.14 2.55 1.08
N ILE A 44 0.01 2.14 2.34
CA ILE A 44 -1.22 1.57 2.90
C ILE A 44 -1.69 2.42 4.07
N THR A 45 -3.00 2.55 4.23
CA THR A 45 -3.61 3.20 5.39
C THR A 45 -4.86 2.42 5.75
N VAL A 46 -4.91 1.85 6.96
CA VAL A 46 -6.10 1.16 7.45
C VAL A 46 -6.99 2.15 8.16
N LEU A 47 -8.15 2.43 7.57
CA LEU A 47 -9.18 3.25 8.21
C LEU A 47 -9.88 2.41 9.28
N ARG A 48 -9.71 2.80 10.55
CA ARG A 48 -10.38 2.19 11.70
C ARG A 48 -11.35 3.20 12.29
N ASP A 49 -12.53 2.72 12.65
CA ASP A 49 -13.50 3.56 13.35
C ASP A 49 -12.93 3.96 14.71
N LYS A 50 -13.14 5.23 15.10
CA LYS A 50 -12.75 5.71 16.42
C LYS A 50 -13.88 5.32 17.37
N ILE A 51 -13.63 4.32 18.20
CA ILE A 51 -14.50 3.95 19.33
C ILE A 51 -14.57 5.14 20.29
#